data_AF-A0A0Q8AN30-F1
#
_entry.id   AF-A0A0Q8AN30-F1
#
_cell.length_a   1.000
_cell.length_b   1.000
_cell.length_c   1.000
_cell.angle_alpha   90.00
_cell.angle_beta   90.00
_cell.angle_gamma   90.00
#
_symmetry.space_group_name_H-M   'P 1'
#
loop_
_entity.id
_entity.type
_entity.pdbx_description
1 polymer ?
#
loop_
_entity_poly.entity_id
_entity_poly.type
_entity_poly.pdbx_seq_one_letter_code
_entity_poly.pdbx_strand_id
1 'polypeptide(L)'
;MPRLSLSLAFALLLAVSLGLKVQLGSATSFGAQYPDGEDIEALMAKHAFVVTPPEPDTDPQWFTGVQGGCVIKIANVSPQGWHRAAVEWKAGDDPILYAAGAALHDRQPIAGPLLRYYLRRFERYAGIDAPPLKVRAIIRSGECPDSLIAPAELAALSD
;
A
#
# COMPACT_ATOMS: atom_id res chain seq x y z
N MET A 1 -31.53 33.06 -29.12
CA MET A 1 -32.06 32.08 -28.16
C MET A 1 -31.19 30.83 -27.90
N PRO A 2 -30.31 30.31 -28.79
CA PRO A 2 -29.58 29.06 -28.52
C PRO A 2 -28.48 29.16 -27.45
N ARG A 3 -28.02 30.39 -27.13
CA ARG A 3 -26.98 30.62 -26.11
C ARG A 3 -27.51 30.44 -24.68
N LEU A 4 -28.75 30.84 -24.42
CA LEU A 4 -29.37 30.72 -23.09
C LEU A 4 -29.68 29.25 -22.74
N SER A 5 -30.14 28.46 -23.72
CA SER A 5 -30.38 27.02 -23.54
C SER A 5 -29.09 26.24 -23.32
N LEU A 6 -28.00 26.61 -24.00
CA LEU A 6 -26.68 25.99 -23.79
C LEU A 6 -26.10 26.29 -22.40
N SER A 7 -26.20 27.55 -21.95
CA SER A 7 -25.75 27.93 -20.61
C SER A 7 -26.54 27.23 -19.50
N LEU A 8 -27.87 27.10 -19.66
CA LEU A 8 -28.73 26.39 -18.71
C LEU A 8 -28.40 24.90 -18.65
N ALA A 9 -28.24 24.25 -19.82
CA ALA A 9 -27.87 22.84 -19.88
C ALA A 9 -26.51 22.58 -19.22
N PHE A 10 -25.53 23.45 -19.45
CA PHE A 10 -24.22 23.35 -18.82
C PHE A 10 -24.30 23.56 -17.29
N ALA A 11 -25.07 24.55 -16.82
CA ALA A 11 -25.25 24.80 -15.39
C ALA A 11 -25.94 23.62 -14.68
N LEU A 12 -26.96 23.01 -15.30
CA LEU A 12 -27.61 21.81 -14.79
C LEU A 12 -26.64 20.62 -14.74
N LEU A 13 -25.87 20.41 -15.81
CA LEU A 13 -24.91 19.31 -15.87
C LEU A 13 -23.79 19.48 -14.82
N LEU A 14 -23.34 20.72 -14.60
CA LEU A 14 -22.41 21.06 -13.54
C LEU A 14 -23.01 20.81 -12.16
N ALA A 15 -24.25 21.27 -11.92
CA ALA A 15 -24.94 21.08 -10.64
C ALA A 15 -25.16 19.59 -10.33
N VAL A 16 -25.55 18.79 -11.32
CA VAL A 16 -25.66 17.33 -11.18
C VAL A 16 -24.30 16.70 -10.92
N SER A 17 -23.25 17.08 -11.65
CA SER A 17 -21.90 16.55 -11.42
C SER A 17 -21.37 16.88 -10.02
N LEU A 18 -21.64 18.09 -9.52
CA LEU A 18 -21.22 18.53 -8.19
C LEU A 18 -22.05 17.85 -7.10
N GLY A 19 -23.37 17.81 -7.25
CA GLY A 19 -24.25 17.09 -6.33
C GLY A 19 -23.91 15.61 -6.23
N LEU A 20 -23.59 14.99 -7.36
CA LEU A 20 -23.14 13.59 -7.42
C LEU A 20 -21.78 13.41 -6.73
N LYS A 21 -20.81 14.32 -6.91
CA LYS A 21 -19.53 14.29 -6.18
C LYS A 21 -19.69 14.52 -4.67
N VAL A 22 -20.69 15.30 -4.24
CA VAL A 22 -20.95 15.57 -2.83
C VAL A 22 -21.66 14.39 -2.17
N GLN A 23 -22.61 13.73 -2.84
CA GLN A 23 -23.29 12.55 -2.32
C GLN A 23 -22.46 11.27 -2.42
N LEU A 24 -21.70 11.09 -3.52
CA LEU A 24 -20.68 10.04 -3.67
C LEU A 24 -19.33 10.47 -3.08
N GLY A 25 -19.29 11.62 -2.41
CA GLY A 25 -18.19 12.04 -1.55
C GLY A 25 -18.18 11.11 -0.34
N SER A 26 -17.82 9.86 -0.60
CA SER A 26 -17.65 8.83 0.40
C SER A 26 -16.82 9.43 1.52
N ALA A 27 -17.18 9.12 2.76
CA ALA A 27 -16.21 9.14 3.84
C ALA A 27 -15.06 8.21 3.39
N THR A 28 -14.09 8.75 2.66
CA THR A 28 -12.80 8.12 2.44
C THR A 28 -12.17 8.18 3.81
N SER A 29 -12.44 7.16 4.63
CA SER A 29 -11.67 6.99 5.84
C SER A 29 -10.22 6.88 5.36
N PHE A 30 -9.36 7.77 5.83
CA PHE A 30 -7.95 7.75 5.46
C PHE A 30 -7.32 6.39 5.79
N GLY A 31 -7.84 5.70 6.81
CA GLY A 31 -7.49 4.32 7.15
C GLY A 31 -7.90 3.25 6.12
N ALA A 32 -8.92 3.48 5.31
CA ALA A 32 -9.26 2.59 4.18
C ALA A 32 -8.38 2.83 2.94
N GLN A 33 -7.51 3.84 2.99
CA GLN A 33 -6.70 4.29 1.85
C GLN A 33 -5.21 3.95 2.04
N TYR A 34 -4.75 3.95 3.29
CA TYR A 34 -3.42 3.49 3.68
C TYR A 34 -3.54 2.23 4.54
N PRO A 35 -3.04 1.07 4.07
CA PRO A 35 -3.03 -0.12 4.89
C PRO A 35 -2.21 0.11 6.18
N ASP A 36 -2.70 -0.43 7.29
CA ASP A 36 -1.98 -0.45 8.56
C ASP A 36 -0.65 -1.24 8.48
N GLY A 37 0.18 -1.05 9.50
CA GLY A 37 1.42 -1.79 9.71
C GLY A 37 1.37 -2.76 10.90
N GLU A 38 0.19 -2.95 11.52
CA GLU A 38 0.05 -3.81 12.70
C GLU A 38 0.41 -5.27 12.40
N ASP A 39 0.13 -5.74 11.19
CA ASP A 39 0.52 -7.06 10.70
C ASP A 39 2.03 -7.23 10.53
N ILE A 40 2.74 -6.17 10.12
CA ILE A 40 4.21 -6.16 10.06
C ILE A 40 4.79 -6.30 11.47
N GLU A 41 4.32 -5.48 12.41
CA GLU A 41 4.80 -5.52 13.79
C GLU A 41 4.51 -6.89 14.44
N ALA A 42 3.31 -7.43 14.23
CA ALA A 42 2.94 -8.76 14.71
C ALA A 42 3.82 -9.86 14.12
N LEU A 43 4.14 -9.82 12.82
CA LEU A 43 5.04 -10.78 12.18
C LEU A 43 6.45 -10.70 12.78
N MET A 44 6.99 -9.49 12.92
CA MET A 44 8.34 -9.29 13.47
C MET A 44 8.40 -9.72 14.94
N ALA A 45 7.38 -9.39 15.74
CA ALA A 45 7.28 -9.82 17.13
C ALA A 45 7.18 -11.34 17.27
N LYS A 46 6.41 -12.01 16.40
CA LYS A 46 6.32 -13.49 16.34
C LYS A 46 7.68 -14.16 16.18
N HIS A 47 8.58 -13.53 15.43
CA HIS A 47 9.93 -14.02 15.16
C HIS A 47 10.99 -13.41 16.10
N ALA A 48 10.58 -12.79 17.21
CA ALA A 48 11.46 -12.23 18.24
C ALA A 48 12.45 -11.16 17.73
N PHE A 49 12.03 -10.37 16.74
CA PHE A 49 12.74 -9.15 16.38
C PHE A 49 12.45 -8.03 17.38
N VAL A 50 13.46 -7.22 17.68
CA VAL A 50 13.26 -5.92 18.33
C VAL A 50 12.76 -4.95 17.26
N VAL A 51 11.49 -4.54 17.35
CA VAL A 51 10.84 -3.70 16.35
C VAL A 51 10.99 -2.23 16.71
N THR A 52 11.46 -1.45 15.74
CA THR A 52 11.42 0.02 15.77
C THR A 52 10.30 0.48 14.82
N PRO A 53 9.30 1.23 15.32
CA PRO A 53 8.22 1.76 14.49
C PRO A 53 8.76 2.80 13.50
N PRO A 54 8.02 3.09 12.42
CA PRO A 54 8.42 4.10 11.45
C PRO A 54 8.52 5.49 12.07
N GLU A 55 9.49 6.27 11.59
CA GLU A 55 9.56 7.70 11.90
C GLU A 55 8.35 8.42 11.30
N PRO A 56 7.74 9.36 12.05
CA PRO A 56 6.65 10.18 11.52
C PRO A 56 7.11 10.98 10.30
N ASP A 57 6.18 11.32 9.42
CA ASP A 57 6.41 12.12 8.21
C ASP A 57 7.39 11.52 7.19
N THR A 58 7.62 10.20 7.23
CA THR A 58 8.35 9.46 6.20
C THR A 58 7.40 8.72 5.26
N ASP A 59 7.73 8.69 3.96
CA ASP A 59 7.00 7.91 2.96
C ASP A 59 7.99 7.24 1.98
N PRO A 60 8.07 5.90 1.91
CA PRO A 60 7.27 4.93 2.67
C PRO A 60 7.69 4.81 4.15
N GLN A 61 6.73 4.48 5.00
CA GLN A 61 6.92 4.26 6.43
C GLN A 61 7.55 2.88 6.70
N TRP A 62 8.81 2.87 7.17
CA TRP A 62 9.58 1.64 7.39
C TRP A 62 9.52 1.16 8.84
N PHE A 63 9.02 -0.05 9.03
CA PHE A 63 9.22 -0.81 10.26
C PHE A 63 10.58 -1.50 10.17
N THR A 64 11.40 -1.38 11.22
CA THR A 64 12.73 -2.00 11.27
C THR A 64 12.78 -3.01 12.39
N GLY A 65 12.98 -4.29 12.05
CA GLY A 65 13.22 -5.37 12.99
C GLY A 65 14.71 -5.73 13.04
N VAL A 66 15.25 -5.92 14.25
CA VAL A 66 16.62 -6.41 14.45
C VAL A 66 16.63 -7.68 15.29
N GLN A 67 17.32 -8.72 14.83
CA GLN A 67 17.52 -9.97 15.56
C GLN A 67 18.86 -10.62 15.21
N GLY A 68 19.75 -10.80 16.20
CA GLY A 68 20.98 -11.59 16.01
C GLY A 68 21.89 -11.14 14.86
N GLY A 69 21.92 -9.85 14.52
CA GLY A 69 22.68 -9.32 13.38
C GLY A 69 21.92 -9.30 12.04
N CYS A 70 20.73 -9.93 11.97
CA CYS A 70 19.79 -9.75 10.88
C CYS A 70 18.97 -8.48 11.08
N VAL A 71 18.84 -7.69 10.01
CA VAL A 71 18.00 -6.50 9.95
C VAL A 71 16.97 -6.67 8.84
N ILE A 72 15.69 -6.59 9.19
CA ILE A 72 14.59 -6.63 8.24
C ILE A 72 13.86 -5.30 8.27
N LYS A 73 13.72 -4.64 7.13
CA LYS A 73 12.93 -3.43 6.97
C LYS A 73 11.72 -3.75 6.11
N ILE A 74 10.52 -3.44 6.58
CA ILE A 74 9.28 -3.67 5.82
C ILE A 74 8.47 -2.37 5.78
N ALA A 75 7.99 -2.02 4.59
CA ALA A 75 7.14 -0.85 4.41
C ALA A 75 5.97 -1.10 3.47
N ASN A 76 4.88 -0.38 3.70
CA ASN A 76 3.80 -0.25 2.72
C ASN A 76 4.28 0.54 1.51
N VAL A 77 4.02 0.03 0.31
CA VAL A 77 4.34 0.73 -0.94
C VAL A 77 3.13 0.85 -1.84
N SER A 78 3.11 1.94 -2.61
CA SER A 78 2.07 2.21 -3.60
C SER A 78 2.00 1.06 -4.64
N PRO A 79 0.81 0.48 -4.92
CA PRO A 79 0.63 -0.48 -6.02
C PRO A 79 0.96 0.11 -7.40
N GLN A 80 0.99 1.44 -7.53
CA GLN A 80 1.34 2.16 -8.75
C GLN A 80 2.86 2.25 -8.98
N GLY A 81 3.68 1.87 -7.99
CA GLY A 81 5.14 1.91 -8.09
C GLY A 81 5.77 3.27 -7.75
N TRP A 82 5.03 4.20 -7.15
CA TRP A 82 5.54 5.54 -6.80
C TRP A 82 6.72 5.50 -5.83
N HIS A 83 6.78 4.49 -4.96
CA HIS A 83 7.85 4.35 -3.97
C HIS A 83 9.07 3.58 -4.48
N ARG A 84 9.09 3.12 -5.74
CA ARG A 84 10.16 2.24 -6.24
C ARG A 84 11.55 2.85 -6.09
N ALA A 85 11.73 4.11 -6.51
CA ALA A 85 13.01 4.80 -6.39
C ALA A 85 13.43 5.00 -4.92
N ALA A 86 12.47 5.30 -4.04
CA ALA A 86 12.74 5.46 -2.61
C ALA A 86 13.13 4.13 -1.95
N VAL A 87 12.51 3.03 -2.35
CA VAL A 87 12.84 1.67 -1.89
C VAL A 87 14.23 1.27 -2.36
N GLU A 88 14.55 1.45 -3.64
CA GLU A 88 15.88 1.17 -4.21
C GLU A 88 16.96 2.00 -3.50
N TRP A 89 16.73 3.30 -3.30
CA TRP A 89 17.65 4.16 -2.56
C TRP A 89 17.84 3.73 -1.09
N LYS A 90 16.77 3.31 -0.40
CA LYS A 90 16.83 2.86 0.99
C LYS A 90 17.54 1.52 1.14
N ALA A 91 17.43 0.65 0.14
CA ALA A 91 18.07 -0.66 0.12
C ALA A 91 19.58 -0.57 -0.17
N GLY A 92 20.00 0.34 -1.05
CA GLY A 92 21.38 0.37 -1.52
C GLY A 92 21.71 -0.95 -2.21
N ASP A 93 22.68 -1.69 -1.69
CA ASP A 93 23.10 -3.01 -2.20
C ASP A 93 22.36 -4.18 -1.54
N ASP A 94 21.49 -3.92 -0.56
CA ASP A 94 20.74 -4.95 0.15
C ASP A 94 19.64 -5.58 -0.73
N PRO A 95 19.40 -6.91 -0.65
CA PRO A 95 18.32 -7.57 -1.36
C PRO A 95 16.93 -6.98 -1.07
N ILE A 96 16.16 -6.74 -2.13
CA ILE A 96 14.79 -6.24 -2.09
C ILE A 96 13.83 -7.33 -2.54
N LEU A 97 12.76 -7.54 -1.79
CA LEU A 97 11.63 -8.38 -2.17
C LEU A 97 10.33 -7.59 -2.04
N TYR A 98 9.38 -7.89 -2.92
CA TYR A 98 8.05 -7.30 -2.89
C TYR A 98 7.01 -8.39 -2.60
N ALA A 99 6.21 -8.21 -1.54
CA ALA A 99 5.04 -9.04 -1.29
C ALA A 99 3.81 -8.41 -1.95
N ALA A 100 3.19 -9.15 -2.87
CA ALA A 100 1.96 -8.75 -3.55
C ALA A 100 1.11 -9.96 -3.95
N GLY A 101 -0.11 -10.05 -3.39
CA GLY A 101 -1.10 -11.08 -3.72
C GLY A 101 -0.61 -12.50 -3.44
N ALA A 102 -0.32 -12.80 -2.18
CA ALA A 102 0.21 -14.07 -1.68
C ALA A 102 1.54 -14.53 -2.29
N ALA A 103 2.28 -13.65 -2.98
CA ALA A 103 3.53 -14.01 -3.64
C ALA A 103 4.65 -12.99 -3.38
N LEU A 104 5.89 -13.49 -3.37
CA LEU A 104 7.10 -12.67 -3.35
C LEU A 104 7.62 -12.47 -4.77
N HIS A 105 8.13 -11.26 -5.03
CA HIS A 105 8.66 -10.85 -6.32
C HIS A 105 9.98 -10.10 -6.13
N ASP A 106 10.96 -10.34 -6.99
CA ASP A 106 12.25 -9.60 -6.98
C ASP A 106 12.11 -8.18 -7.53
N ARG A 107 11.00 -7.91 -8.24
CA ARG A 107 10.64 -6.59 -8.77
C ARG A 107 9.20 -6.31 -8.45
N GLN A 108 8.90 -5.05 -8.17
CA GLN A 108 7.55 -4.65 -7.83
C GLN A 108 6.56 -4.98 -8.98
N PRO A 109 5.57 -5.85 -8.76
CA PRO A 109 4.53 -6.08 -9.76
C PRO A 109 3.58 -4.88 -9.79
N ILE A 110 3.37 -4.30 -10.98
CA ILE A 110 2.53 -3.11 -11.13
C ILE A 110 1.14 -3.48 -11.67
N ALA A 111 1.06 -4.17 -12.82
CA ALA A 111 -0.19 -4.34 -13.55
C ALA A 111 -1.31 -5.04 -12.74
N GLY A 112 -0.98 -6.17 -12.09
CA GLY A 112 -1.95 -6.94 -11.30
C GLY A 112 -2.44 -6.16 -10.06
N PRO A 113 -1.52 -5.70 -9.19
CA PRO A 113 -1.90 -4.88 -8.03
C PRO A 113 -2.66 -3.60 -8.41
N LEU A 114 -2.29 -2.93 -9.49
CA LEU A 114 -2.97 -1.73 -9.95
C LEU A 114 -4.44 -1.98 -10.31
N LEU A 115 -4.71 -3.03 -11.09
CA LEU A 115 -6.08 -3.40 -11.46
C LEU A 115 -6.91 -3.73 -10.20
N ARG A 116 -6.36 -4.55 -9.31
CA ARG A 116 -7.03 -4.93 -8.05
C ARG A 116 -7.28 -3.72 -7.16
N TYR A 117 -6.33 -2.80 -7.07
CA TYR A 117 -6.48 -1.55 -6.32
C TYR A 117 -7.68 -0.74 -6.82
N TYR A 118 -7.82 -0.54 -8.14
CA TYR A 118 -8.93 0.22 -8.69
C TYR A 118 -10.27 -0.50 -8.56
N LEU A 119 -10.27 -1.84 -8.67
CA LEU A 119 -11.47 -2.63 -8.41
C LEU A 119 -11.95 -2.47 -6.96
N ARG A 120 -11.04 -2.67 -5.99
CA ARG A 120 -11.33 -2.45 -4.55
C ARG A 120 -11.79 -1.03 -4.27
N ARG A 121 -11.19 -0.05 -4.95
CA ARG A 121 -11.60 1.35 -4.84
C ARG A 121 -13.01 1.58 -5.36
N PHE A 122 -13.38 0.97 -6.48
CA PHE A 122 -14.74 1.03 -7.02
C PHE A 122 -15.75 0.36 -6.09
N GLU A 123 -15.43 -0.82 -5.54
CA GLU A 123 -16.24 -1.50 -4.52
C GLU A 123 -16.54 -0.58 -3.34
N ARG A 124 -15.51 0.08 -2.79
CA ARG A 124 -15.71 1.06 -1.70
C ARG A 124 -16.59 2.23 -2.11
N TYR A 125 -16.45 2.75 -3.35
CA TYR A 125 -17.35 3.79 -3.86
C TYR A 125 -18.80 3.32 -4.00
N ALA A 126 -19.02 2.03 -4.22
CA ALA A 126 -20.35 1.41 -4.25
C ALA A 126 -20.89 1.05 -2.86
N GLY A 127 -20.17 1.36 -1.77
CA GLY A 127 -20.55 1.04 -0.40
C GLY A 127 -20.27 -0.40 0.02
N ILE A 128 -19.48 -1.15 -0.77
CA ILE A 128 -19.03 -2.49 -0.41
C ILE A 128 -17.81 -2.36 0.50
N ASP A 129 -17.83 -3.07 1.63
CA ASP A 129 -16.67 -3.18 2.49
C ASP A 129 -15.59 -4.02 1.80
N ALA A 130 -14.48 -3.36 1.48
CA ALA A 130 -13.41 -3.92 0.67
C ALA A 130 -12.06 -3.41 1.19
N PRO A 131 -11.19 -4.30 1.70
CA PRO A 131 -9.96 -3.90 2.38
C PRO A 131 -9.01 -3.14 1.43
N PRO A 132 -8.14 -2.27 1.98
CA PRO A 132 -7.08 -1.65 1.20
C PRO A 132 -6.14 -2.72 0.65
N LEU A 133 -5.69 -2.53 -0.59
CA LEU A 133 -4.70 -3.43 -1.17
C LEU A 133 -3.33 -3.18 -0.52
N LYS A 134 -2.72 -4.23 0.02
CA LYS A 134 -1.39 -4.21 0.62
C LYS A 134 -0.35 -4.64 -0.43
N VAL A 135 0.65 -3.80 -0.66
CA VAL A 135 1.89 -4.18 -1.34
C VAL A 135 3.02 -3.80 -0.40
N ARG A 136 3.90 -4.74 -0.07
CA ARG A 136 4.97 -4.52 0.89
C ARG A 136 6.32 -4.60 0.21
N ALA A 137 7.19 -3.65 0.48
CA ALA A 137 8.62 -3.76 0.18
C ALA A 137 9.32 -4.33 1.42
N ILE A 138 10.21 -5.28 1.20
CA ILE A 138 10.98 -5.98 2.23
C ILE A 138 12.45 -5.86 1.85
N ILE A 139 13.25 -5.28 2.73
CA ILE A 139 14.71 -5.21 2.60
C ILE A 139 15.28 -6.10 3.71
N ARG A 140 16.20 -7.00 3.35
CA ARG A 140 16.93 -7.84 4.30
C ARG A 140 18.40 -7.47 4.24
N SER A 141 19.02 -7.22 5.40
CA SER A 141 20.43 -6.89 5.47
C SER A 141 21.12 -7.51 6.68
N GLY A 142 22.44 -7.61 6.61
CA GLY A 142 23.23 -8.35 7.59
C GLY A 142 23.08 -9.87 7.45
N GLU A 143 23.22 -10.59 8.55
CA GLU A 143 23.21 -12.06 8.58
C GLU A 143 21.79 -12.60 8.73
N CYS A 144 20.97 -12.49 7.68
CA CYS A 144 19.60 -12.99 7.68
C CYS A 144 19.50 -14.38 7.04
N PRO A 145 19.41 -15.47 7.83
CA PRO A 145 19.17 -16.79 7.26
C PRO A 145 17.76 -16.89 6.69
N ASP A 146 17.59 -17.58 5.56
CA ASP A 146 16.27 -17.77 4.92
C ASP A 146 15.27 -18.54 5.79
N SER A 147 15.74 -19.20 6.84
CA SER A 147 14.91 -19.90 7.83
C SER A 147 14.31 -18.98 8.89
N LEU A 148 14.74 -17.71 8.98
CA LEU A 148 14.32 -16.81 10.07
C LEU A 148 12.85 -16.42 9.96
N ILE A 149 12.40 -16.09 8.75
CA ILE A 149 11.00 -15.88 8.42
C ILE A 149 10.73 -16.65 7.13
N ALA A 150 9.76 -17.55 7.15
CA ALA A 150 9.45 -18.33 5.97
C ALA A 150 8.97 -17.42 4.82
N PRO A 151 9.40 -17.65 3.57
CA PRO A 151 8.94 -16.86 2.42
C PRO A 151 7.42 -16.73 2.29
N ALA A 152 6.69 -17.79 2.65
CA ALA A 152 5.22 -17.79 2.66
C ALA A 152 4.62 -16.82 3.68
N GLU A 153 5.25 -16.65 4.85
CA GLU A 153 4.77 -15.70 5.86
C GLU A 153 4.98 -14.25 5.41
N LEU A 154 6.10 -13.97 4.74
CA LEU A 154 6.34 -12.66 4.14
C LEU A 154 5.36 -12.36 3.00
N ALA A 155 5.03 -13.37 2.17
CA ALA A 155 4.07 -13.24 1.10
C ALA A 155 2.65 -12.91 1.62
N ALA A 156 2.28 -13.53 2.75
CA ALA A 156 0.99 -13.34 3.40
C ALA A 156 0.76 -11.92 3.96
N LEU A 157 1.80 -11.08 4.09
CA LEU A 157 1.65 -9.67 4.47
C LEU A 157 0.92 -8.80 3.42
N SER A 158 0.64 -9.38 2.25
CA SER A 158 0.00 -8.70 1.11
C SER A 158 -1.39 -9.24 0.76
N ASP A 159 -1.93 -10.13 1.59
CA ASP A 159 -3.27 -10.72 1.45
C ASP A 159 -4.39 -9.91 2.12
#